data_AF-A0A2N9W4U4-F1
#
_entry.id   AF-A0A2N9W4U4-F1
#
_cell.length_a   1.000
_cell.length_b   1.000
_cell.length_c   1.000
_cell.angle_alpha   90.00
_cell.angle_beta   90.00
_cell.angle_gamma   90.00
#
_symmetry.space_group_name_H-M   'P 1'
#
loop_
_entity.id
_entity.type
_entity.pdbx_description
1 polymer ?
#
loop_
_entity_poly.entity_id
_entity_poly.type
_entity_poly.pdbx_seq_one_letter_code
_entity_poly.pdbx_strand_id
1 'polypeptide(L)' 'MLEISHCHCDLTITTAARWLASQKRPPAAVLSVLHERFGLSIEEAGQAVREARLIHARAL' A
#
# COMPACT_ATOMS: atom_id res chain seq x y z
N MET A 1 -12.46 17.79 19.72
CA MET A 1 -11.46 16.79 19.30
C MET A 1 -11.84 16.36 17.92
N LEU A 2 -11.02 16.66 16.91
CA LEU A 2 -11.33 16.41 15.50
C LEU A 2 -11.61 14.91 15.30
N GLU A 3 -12.83 14.59 14.89
CA GLU A 3 -13.19 13.28 14.34
C GLU A 3 -12.36 13.08 13.08
N ILE A 4 -11.25 12.35 13.23
CA ILE A 4 -10.52 11.82 12.09
C ILE A 4 -11.35 10.64 11.58
N SER A 5 -12.46 10.96 10.91
CA SER A 5 -13.07 10.04 9.95
C SER A 5 -12.17 9.97 8.71
N HIS A 6 -10.93 9.53 8.88
CA HIS A 6 -10.15 9.00 7.76
C HIS A 6 -10.74 7.63 7.49
N CYS A 7 -11.53 7.57 6.42
CA CYS A 7 -12.10 6.35 5.86
C CYS A 7 -11.08 5.21 5.94
N HIS A 8 -11.47 4.12 6.59
CA HIS A 8 -10.64 2.96 6.88
C HIS A 8 -9.85 2.44 5.66
N CYS A 9 -10.33 2.69 4.44
CA CYS A 9 -9.71 2.32 3.16
C CYS A 9 -8.36 3.01 2.89
N ASP A 10 -8.18 4.28 3.29
CA ASP A 10 -6.93 5.01 3.01
C ASP A 10 -5.77 4.49 3.87
N LEU A 11 -6.09 4.03 5.09
CA LEU A 11 -5.12 3.44 6.01
C LEU A 11 -4.62 2.07 5.50
N THR A 12 -5.48 1.25 4.89
CA THR A 12 -5.10 -0.05 4.32
C THR A 12 -4.17 0.11 3.12
N ILE A 13 -4.46 1.06 2.21
CA ILE A 13 -3.60 1.37 1.06
C ILE A 13 -2.23 1.88 1.55
N THR A 14 -2.22 2.82 2.50
CA THR A 14 -0.98 3.37 3.06
C THR A 14 -0.16 2.29 3.79
N THR A 15 -0.82 1.40 4.53
CA THR A 15 -0.16 0.28 5.23
C THR A 15 0.44 -0.71 4.23
N ALA A 16 -0.31 -1.09 3.19
CA ALA A 16 0.16 -1.94 2.10
C ALA A 16 1.36 -1.33 1.36
N ALA A 17 1.28 -0.02 1.06
CA ALA A 17 2.36 0.72 0.41
C ALA A 17 3.64 0.72 1.25
N ARG A 18 3.54 0.99 2.55
CA ARG A 18 4.67 0.94 3.48
C ARG A 18 5.25 -0.45 3.60
N TRP A 19 4.40 -1.47 3.73
CA TRP A 19 4.83 -2.86 3.77
C TRP A 19 5.61 -3.22 2.50
N LEU A 20 5.10 -2.84 1.32
CA LEU A 20 5.73 -3.10 0.04
C LEU A 20 7.05 -2.34 -0.12
N ALA A 21 7.10 -1.07 0.28
CA ALA A 21 8.33 -0.27 0.27
C ALA A 21 9.40 -0.81 1.23
N SER A 22 9.01 -1.55 2.27
CA SER A 22 9.95 -2.23 3.16
C SER A 22 10.50 -3.54 2.58
N GLN A 23 9.92 -4.07 1.49
CA GLN A 23 10.39 -5.30 0.86
C GLN A 23 11.61 -5.04 -0.03
N LYS A 24 12.77 -5.59 0.37
CA LYS A 24 14.00 -5.55 -0.47
C LYS A 24 13.83 -6.27 -1.81
N ARG A 25 12.92 -7.24 -1.90
CA ARG A 25 12.56 -7.96 -3.12
C ARG A 25 11.04 -8.05 -3.20
N PRO A 26 10.36 -7.17 -3.96
CA PRO A 26 8.92 -7.26 -4.10
C PRO A 26 8.53 -8.58 -4.79
N PRO A 27 7.42 -9.22 -4.37
CA PRO A 27 6.95 -10.46 -4.99
C PRO A 27 6.57 -10.22 -6.46
N ALA A 28 6.72 -11.21 -7.34
CA ALA A 28 6.38 -11.05 -8.76
C ALA A 28 4.89 -10.72 -8.98
N ALA A 29 4.00 -11.27 -8.13
CA ALA A 29 2.57 -11.04 -8.16
C ALA A 29 2.13 -10.05 -7.07
N VAL A 30 2.68 -8.83 -7.06
CA VAL A 30 2.41 -7.83 -6.01
C VAL A 30 0.92 -7.59 -5.81
N LEU A 31 0.15 -7.45 -6.89
CA LEU A 31 -1.29 -7.16 -6.80
C LEU A 31 -2.07 -8.29 -6.12
N SER A 32 -1.77 -9.55 -6.45
CA SER A 32 -2.37 -10.73 -5.79
C SER A 32 -2.02 -10.76 -4.30
N VAL A 33 -0.75 -10.54 -3.97
CA VAL A 33 -0.31 -10.52 -2.57
C VAL A 33 -0.98 -9.41 -1.79
N LEU A 34 -1.14 -8.22 -2.38
CA LEU A 34 -1.82 -7.10 -1.74
C LEU A 34 -3.32 -7.38 -1.55
N HIS A 35 -3.96 -8.03 -2.53
CA HIS A 35 -5.34 -8.47 -2.42
C HIS A 35 -5.52 -9.51 -1.30
N GLU A 36 -4.73 -10.59 -1.31
CA GLU A 36 -4.84 -11.67 -0.32
C GLU A 36 -4.47 -11.21 1.10
N ARG A 37 -3.48 -10.33 1.23
CA ARG A 37 -2.92 -9.94 2.53
C ARG A 37 -3.65 -8.77 3.18
N PHE A 38 -4.15 -7.83 2.39
CA PHE A 38 -4.75 -6.59 2.89
C PHE A 38 -6.21 -6.42 2.45
N GLY A 39 -6.76 -7.37 1.68
CA GLY A 39 -8.13 -7.31 1.16
C GLY A 39 -8.34 -6.22 0.10
N LEU A 40 -7.26 -5.70 -0.49
CA LEU A 40 -7.33 -4.58 -1.43
C LEU A 40 -7.92 -5.02 -2.77
N SER A 41 -8.76 -4.18 -3.36
CA SER A 41 -9.18 -4.30 -4.75
C SER A 41 -7.99 -4.09 -5.69
N ILE A 42 -8.10 -4.50 -6.96
CA ILE A 42 -7.01 -4.33 -7.94
C ILE A 42 -6.60 -2.86 -8.10
N GLU A 43 -7.57 -1.94 -8.10
CA GLU A 43 -7.31 -0.50 -8.15
C GLU A 43 -6.56 0.00 -6.91
N GLU A 44 -7.00 -0.40 -5.72
CA GLU A 44 -6.37 -0.02 -4.44
C GLU A 44 -4.97 -0.60 -4.29
N ALA A 45 -4.76 -1.85 -4.76
CA ALA A 45 -3.45 -2.48 -4.83
C ALA A 45 -2.53 -1.71 -5.79
N GLY A 46 -3.05 -1.26 -6.94
CA GLY A 46 -2.33 -0.38 -7.86
C GLY A 46 -1.91 0.95 -7.20
N GLN A 47 -2.82 1.55 -6.44
CA GLN A 47 -2.53 2.76 -5.67
C GLN A 47 -1.44 2.52 -4.62
N ALA A 48 -1.53 1.41 -3.86
CA ALA A 48 -0.52 1.04 -2.88
C ALA A 48 0.87 0.82 -3.52
N VAL A 49 0.93 0.22 -4.72
CA VAL A 49 2.18 0.05 -5.48
C VAL A 49 2.77 1.41 -5.88
N ARG A 50 1.95 2.34 -6.35
CA ARG A 50 2.38 3.69 -6.71
C ARG A 50 2.92 4.43 -5.49
N GLU A 51 2.21 4.38 -4.37
CA GLU A 51 2.65 5.00 -3.11
C GLU A 51 3.94 4.37 -2.57
N ALA A 52 4.10 3.05 -2.68
CA ALA A 52 5.33 2.36 -2.28
C ALA A 52 6.55 2.85 -3.08
N ARG A 53 6.40 3.08 -4.39
CA ARG A 53 7.45 3.65 -5.23
C ARG A 53 7.82 5.08 -4.81
N LEU A 54 6.83 5.90 -4.45
CA LEU A 54 7.07 7.25 -3.94
C LEU A 54 7.81 7.23 -2.60
N ILE A 55 7.45 6.31 -1.70
CA ILE A 55 8.15 6.10 -0.43
C ILE A 55 9.62 5.74 -0.70
N HIS A 56 9.87 4.82 -1.64
CA HIS A 56 11.22 4.43 -2.01
C HIS A 56 12.03 5.59 -2.62
N ALA A 57 11.41 6.35 -3.53
CA ALA A 57 12.05 7.49 -4.18
C ALA A 57 12.41 8.61 -3.20
N ARG A 58 11.64 8.78 -2.11
CA ARG A 58 11.92 9.75 -1.03
C ARG A 58 12.97 9.28 -0.02
N ALA A 59 13.22 7.98 0.05
CA ALA A 59 14.19 7.37 0.97
C ALA A 59 15.61 7.31 0.38
N LEU A 60 15.78 7.69 -0.89
CA LEU A 60 17.04 7.91 -1.59
C LEU A 60 17.42 9.39 -1.52
#